data_AF-A0A9D5UQA9-F1
#
_entry.id   AF-A0A9D5UQA9-F1
#
_cell.length_a   1.000
_cell.length_b   1.000
_cell.length_c   1.000
_cell.angle_alpha   90.00
_cell.angle_beta   90.00
_cell.angle_gamma   90.00
#
_symmetry.space_group_name_H-M   'P 1'
#
loop_
_entity.id
_entity.type
_entity.pdbx_description
1 polymer ?
#
loop_
_entity_poly.entity_id
_entity_poly.type
_entity_poly.pdbx_seq_one_letter_code
_entity_poly.pdbx_strand_id
1 'polypeptide(L)' 'DGSGSINLENINGDSTINDGSGSIYIRHVDGNVVIDDGSGGIDVEYTKGLKIINSGSGNLHFKHIDGSVSVDD' A
#
# COMPACT_ATOMS: atom_id res chain seq x y z
N ASP A 1 -19.86 0.66 -1.67
CA ASP A 1 -19.74 0.70 -3.14
C ASP A 1 -18.28 0.64 -3.59
N GLY A 2 -17.36 0.22 -2.71
CA GLY A 2 -15.94 0.06 -3.01
C GLY A 2 -15.19 1.36 -2.84
N SER A 3 -15.61 2.43 -3.51
CA SER A 3 -14.93 3.73 -3.74
C SER A 3 -14.46 4.59 -2.54
N GLY A 4 -14.41 4.06 -1.31
CA GLY A 4 -13.81 4.73 -0.16
C GLY A 4 -12.27 4.78 -0.25
N SER A 5 -11.65 5.57 0.63
CA SER A 5 -10.19 5.58 0.77
C SER A 5 -9.74 4.89 2.05
N ILE A 6 -8.64 4.16 1.97
CA ILE A 6 -7.95 3.56 3.11
C ILE A 6 -6.79 4.49 3.47
N ASN A 7 -6.71 4.91 4.73
CA ASN A 7 -5.62 5.72 5.25
C ASN A 7 -4.99 4.97 6.42
N LEU A 8 -3.69 4.67 6.31
CA LEU A 8 -2.92 3.96 7.34
C LEU A 8 -1.72 4.81 7.73
N GLU A 9 -1.67 5.25 8.99
CA GLU A 9 -0.62 6.16 9.47
C GLU A 9 -0.07 5.73 10.84
N ASN A 10 1.24 5.89 11.04
CA ASN A 10 1.94 5.69 12.32
C ASN A 10 1.72 4.30 12.93
N ILE A 11 1.97 3.26 12.13
CA ILE A 11 1.83 1.87 12.57
C ILE A 11 3.18 1.33 13.02
N ASN A 12 3.22 0.73 14.21
CA ASN A 12 4.37 -0.05 14.67
C ASN A 12 4.10 -1.54 14.44
N GLY A 13 4.70 -2.09 13.38
CA GLY A 13 4.54 -3.49 12.98
C GLY A 13 4.07 -3.67 11.54
N ASP A 14 3.97 -4.92 11.14
CA ASP A 14 3.56 -5.30 9.77
C ASP A 14 2.07 -5.03 9.52
N SER A 15 1.72 -4.74 8.27
CA SER A 15 0.35 -4.43 7.86
C SER A 15 -0.01 -5.12 6.54
N THR A 16 -1.26 -5.57 6.44
CA THR A 16 -1.83 -6.13 5.21
C THR A 16 -3.11 -5.40 4.87
N ILE A 17 -3.20 -4.91 3.64
CA ILE A 17 -4.33 -4.15 3.11
C ILE A 17 -4.91 -4.94 1.93
N ASN A 18 -6.22 -5.14 1.96
CA ASN A 18 -6.98 -5.69 0.84
C ASN A 18 -8.09 -4.70 0.49
N ASP A 19 -8.07 -4.18 -0.73
CA ASP A 19 -9.09 -3.27 -1.25
C ASP A 19 -9.59 -3.74 -2.61
N GLY A 20 -10.80 -3.33 -2.98
CA GLY A 20 -11.38 -3.65 -4.28
C GLY A 20 -11.39 -2.44 -5.23
N SER A 21 -11.72 -1.27 -4.69
CA SER A 21 -11.67 -0.02 -5.44
C SER A 21 -11.53 1.16 -4.51
N GLY A 22 -10.76 2.18 -4.86
CA GLY A 22 -10.58 3.30 -3.95
C GLY A 22 -9.23 3.97 -4.05
N SER A 23 -8.76 4.54 -2.96
CA SER A 23 -7.37 4.98 -2.89
C SER A 23 -6.77 4.58 -1.56
N ILE A 24 -5.57 4.03 -1.61
CA ILE A 24 -4.81 3.55 -0.46
C ILE A 24 -3.68 4.54 -0.21
N TYR A 25 -3.66 5.13 0.98
CA TYR A 25 -2.62 6.02 1.45
C TYR A 25 -1.97 5.43 2.68
N ILE A 26 -0.67 5.16 2.61
CA ILE A 26 0.10 4.54 3.70
C ILE A 26 1.29 5.43 4.02
N ARG A 27 1.41 5.86 5.28
CA ARG A 27 2.53 6.68 5.75
C ARG A 27 3.07 6.19 7.09
N HIS A 28 4.38 6.17 7.24
CA HIS A 28 5.05 5.89 8.52
C HIS A 28 4.63 4.54 9.13
N VAL A 29 4.98 3.45 8.44
CA VAL A 29 4.82 2.08 8.94
C VAL A 29 6.20 1.55 9.34
N ASP A 30 6.42 1.35 10.64
CA ASP A 30 7.64 0.73 11.16
C ASP A 30 7.52 -0.80 11.08
N GLY A 31 7.38 -1.29 9.85
CA GLY A 31 7.14 -2.68 9.50
C GLY A 31 6.95 -2.86 8.00
N ASN A 32 6.68 -4.10 7.59
CA ASN A 32 6.43 -4.45 6.21
C ASN A 32 4.96 -4.22 5.85
N VAL A 33 4.72 -3.77 4.63
CA VAL A 33 3.38 -3.53 4.10
C VAL A 33 3.11 -4.49 2.94
N VAL A 34 1.97 -5.18 2.99
CA VAL A 34 1.46 -6.03 1.90
C VAL A 34 0.14 -5.47 1.40
N ILE A 35 0.01 -5.27 0.09
CA ILE A 35 -1.19 -4.69 -0.54
C ILE A 35 -1.72 -5.60 -1.64
N ASP A 36 -3.02 -5.85 -1.63
CA ASP A 36 -3.79 -6.45 -2.73
C ASP A 36 -4.95 -5.51 -3.07
N ASP A 37 -4.87 -4.84 -4.22
CA ASP A 37 -5.90 -3.91 -4.71
C ASP A 37 -6.44 -4.34 -6.09
N GLY A 38 -7.71 -3.99 -6.36
CA GLY A 38 -8.34 -4.18 -7.65
C GLY A 38 -8.32 -2.94 -8.54
N SER A 39 -8.50 -1.73 -7.98
CA SER A 39 -8.54 -0.50 -8.78
C SER A 39 -8.38 0.78 -7.98
N GLY A 40 -7.64 1.72 -8.55
CA GLY A 40 -7.47 3.04 -7.96
C GLY A 40 -6.03 3.31 -7.56
N GLY A 41 -5.82 4.33 -6.73
CA GLY A 41 -4.48 4.85 -6.45
C GLY A 41 -3.86 4.21 -5.22
N ILE A 42 -2.60 3.80 -5.31
CA ILE A 42 -1.79 3.38 -4.16
C ILE A 42 -0.65 4.38 -3.98
N ASP A 43 -0.58 5.01 -2.80
CA ASP A 43 0.52 5.88 -2.40
C ASP A 43 1.12 5.40 -1.06
N VAL A 44 2.39 5.00 -1.09
CA VAL A 44 3.10 4.46 0.07
C VAL A 44 4.37 5.27 0.36
N GLU A 45 4.46 5.80 1.58
CA GLU A 45 5.64 6.53 2.05
C GLU A 45 6.13 6.01 3.40
N TYR A 46 7.46 5.90 3.58
CA TYR A 46 8.10 5.56 4.86
C TYR A 46 7.67 4.21 5.43
N THR A 47 8.19 3.12 4.85
CA THR A 47 7.95 1.76 5.36
C THR A 47 9.25 0.95 5.44
N LYS A 48 9.26 -0.13 6.24
CA LYS A 48 10.43 -1.05 6.31
C LYS A 48 10.48 -2.05 5.17
N GLY A 49 9.37 -2.25 4.47
CA GLY A 49 9.29 -3.09 3.28
C GLY A 49 7.95 -2.92 2.61
N LEU A 50 7.89 -3.21 1.31
CA LEU A 50 6.67 -3.09 0.52
C LEU A 50 6.53 -4.30 -0.41
N LYS A 51 5.41 -4.99 -0.31
CA LYS A 51 4.97 -5.99 -1.27
C LYS A 51 3.60 -5.60 -1.81
N ILE A 52 3.48 -5.53 -3.12
CA ILE A 52 2.21 -5.34 -3.82
C ILE A 52 1.94 -6.63 -4.59
N ILE A 53 0.83 -7.28 -4.26
CA ILE A 53 0.36 -8.51 -4.89
C ILE A 53 -0.43 -8.19 -6.16
N ASN A 54 -1.22 -7.12 -6.11
CA ASN A 54 -1.97 -6.58 -7.22
C ASN A 54 -2.11 -5.07 -7.04
N SER A 55 -1.76 -4.29 -8.06
CA SER A 55 -1.93 -2.82 -8.05
C SER A 55 -3.20 -2.36 -8.76
N GLY A 56 -3.93 -3.27 -9.36
CA GLY A 56 -5.09 -2.96 -10.17
C GLY A 56 -4.76 -2.06 -11.36
N SER A 57 -5.78 -1.33 -11.81
CA SER A 57 -5.72 -0.51 -13.03
C SER A 57 -5.39 0.97 -12.80
N GLY A 58 -5.06 1.37 -11.56
CA GLY A 58 -4.78 2.76 -11.24
C GLY A 58 -3.29 3.09 -11.11
N ASN A 59 -3.00 4.19 -10.43
CA ASN A 59 -1.62 4.68 -10.32
C ASN A 59 -0.96 4.12 -9.06
N LEU A 60 0.26 3.62 -9.23
CA LEU A 60 1.10 3.20 -8.13
C LEU A 60 2.23 4.23 -7.91
N HIS A 61 2.33 4.73 -6.69
CA HIS A 61 3.40 5.59 -6.24
C HIS A 61 3.95 5.09 -4.90
N PHE A 62 5.28 5.03 -4.77
CA PHE A 62 5.93 4.69 -3.50
C PHE A 62 7.31 5.33 -3.40
N LYS A 63 7.68 5.74 -2.18
CA LYS A 63 9.01 6.31 -1.88
C LYS A 63 9.40 6.07 -0.42
N HIS A 64 10.69 6.23 -0.12
CA HIS A 64 11.24 6.04 1.22
C HIS A 64 10.91 4.67 1.82
N ILE A 65 11.18 3.62 1.05
CA ILE A 65 11.07 2.23 1.51
C ILE A 65 12.47 1.80 1.95
N ASP A 66 12.64 1.53 3.25
CA ASP A 66 13.95 1.22 3.84
C ASP A 66 14.44 -0.19 3.47
N GLY A 67 13.52 -1.10 3.14
CA GLY A 67 13.82 -2.49 2.79
C GLY A 67 13.41 -2.84 1.36
N SER A 68 13.12 -4.12 1.14
CA SER A 68 12.80 -4.63 -0.19
C SER A 68 11.45 -4.13 -0.69
N VAL A 69 11.39 -3.84 -1.99
CA VAL A 69 10.16 -3.58 -2.74
C VAL A 69 9.93 -4.74 -3.72
N SER A 70 8.74 -5.31 -3.72
CA SER A 70 8.26 -6.28 -4.72
C SER A 70 6.90 -5.86 -5.23
N VAL A 71 6.73 -5.88 -6.55
CA VAL A 71 5.45 -5.63 -7.20
C VAL A 71 5.17 -6.80 -8.13
N ASP A 72 4.10 -7.52 -7.80
CA ASP A 72 3.53 -8.60 -8.59
C ASP A 72 2.27 -8.03 -9.28
N ASP A 73 2.05 -8.36 -10.56
CA ASP A 73 0.89 -7.96 -11.39
C ASP A 73 0.45 -9.16 -12.26
#